data_AF-A0A2Z6QR06-F1
#
_entry.id   AF-A0A2Z6QR06-F1
#
_cell.length_a   1.000
_cell.length_b   1.000
_cell.length_c   1.000
_cell.angle_alpha   90.00
_cell.angle_beta   90.00
_cell.angle_gamma   90.00
#
_symmetry.space_group_name_H-M   'P 1'
#
loop_
_entity.id
_entity.type
_entity.pdbx_description
1 polymer ?
#
loop_
_entity_poly.entity_id
_entity_poly.type
_entity_poly.pdbx_seq_one_letter_code
_entity_poly.pdbx_strand_id
1 'polypeptide(L)' 'MTCAMDISCALQDKALTWHPSSDVAQLCHICGQKNCSPEQCPSRPKHAGSKQDQPLTQLYCRFKPAQH' A
#
# COMPACT_ATOMS: atom_id res chain seq x y z
N MET A 1 16.55 29.11 -5.08
CA MET A 1 15.89 27.95 -4.43
C MET A 1 14.57 28.46 -3.85
N THR A 2 13.39 27.92 -4.14
CA THR A 2 12.98 26.52 -3.94
C THR A 2 11.90 26.11 -4.95
N CYS A 3 12.17 25.05 -5.72
CA CYS A 3 11.18 24.37 -6.56
C CYS A 3 10.43 23.35 -5.69
N ALA A 4 9.45 23.79 -4.91
CA ALA A 4 8.49 22.87 -4.31
C ALA A 4 7.31 22.75 -5.28
N MET A 5 7.46 21.89 -6.28
CA MET A 5 6.38 21.57 -7.21
C MET A 5 5.33 20.78 -6.42
N ASP A 6 4.17 21.41 -6.21
CA ASP A 6 3.00 20.83 -5.57
C ASP A 6 2.60 19.50 -6.24
N ILE A 7 2.91 18.38 -5.57
CA ILE A 7 2.39 17.06 -5.92
C ILE A 7 0.98 16.97 -5.32
N SER A 8 0.01 17.66 -5.93
CA SER A 8 -1.38 17.76 -5.43
C SER A 8 -2.42 17.06 -6.31
N CYS A 9 -2.02 16.20 -7.24
CA CYS A 9 -2.94 15.55 -8.17
C CYS A 9 -3.04 14.04 -7.90
N ALA A 10 -3.92 13.63 -6.98
CA ALA A 10 -4.64 12.33 -6.96
C ALA A 10 -5.13 11.92 -5.56
N LEU A 11 -4.69 12.61 -4.51
CA LEU A 11 -4.98 12.19 -3.15
C LEU A 11 -6.31 12.80 -2.69
N GLN A 12 -7.41 12.08 -2.88
CA GLN A 12 -8.79 12.45 -2.49
C GLN A 12 -8.89 12.85 -1.01
N ASP A 13 -8.58 14.10 -0.67
CA ASP A 13 -8.63 14.67 0.68
C ASP A 13 -7.95 13.82 1.76
N LYS A 14 -6.99 12.95 1.40
CA LYS A 14 -6.23 12.18 2.40
C LYS A 14 -5.05 13.02 2.82
N ALA A 15 -4.99 13.36 4.10
CA ALA A 15 -3.79 13.92 4.68
C ALA A 15 -2.66 12.87 4.62
N LEU A 16 -1.50 13.26 4.08
CA LEU A 16 -0.28 12.47 4.22
C LEU A 16 0.29 12.67 5.61
N THR A 17 0.45 11.58 6.36
CA THR A 17 1.17 11.60 7.63
C THR A 17 2.58 11.05 7.42
N TRP A 18 3.58 11.85 7.79
CA TRP A 18 4.97 11.41 7.79
C TRP A 18 5.31 10.88 9.18
N HIS A 19 5.92 9.70 9.22
CA HIS A 19 6.36 9.07 10.47
C HIS A 19 7.86 8.73 10.38
N PRO A 20 8.62 8.89 11.47
CA PRO A 20 9.98 8.39 11.53
C PRO A 20 9.98 6.85 11.41
N SER A 21 11.02 6.29 10.80
CA SER A 21 11.09 4.84 10.50
C SER A 21 10.89 3.94 11.73
N SER A 22 11.30 4.40 12.91
CA SER A 22 11.10 3.71 14.20
C SER A 22 9.62 3.48 14.53
N ASP A 23 8.77 4.42 14.14
CA ASP A 23 7.36 4.43 14.50
C ASP A 23 6.51 3.62 13.52
N VAL A 24 7.00 3.43 12.29
CA VAL A 24 6.31 2.68 11.24
C VAL A 24 6.02 1.23 11.68
N ALA A 25 6.93 0.62 12.46
CA ALA A 25 6.75 -0.73 12.99
C ALA A 25 5.57 -0.85 13.95
N GLN A 26 5.11 0.26 14.55
CA GLN A 26 3.97 0.29 15.48
C GLN A 26 2.65 0.63 14.78
N LEU A 27 2.68 0.98 13.49
CA LEU A 27 1.49 1.33 12.73
C LEU A 27 0.92 0.09 12.05
N CYS A 28 -0.40 0.00 12.01
CA CYS A 28 -1.06 -0.98 11.17
C CYS A 28 -0.79 -0.66 9.69
N HIS A 29 -0.24 -1.63 8.94
CA HIS A 29 0.04 -1.45 7.51
C HIS A 29 -1.23 -1.29 6.64
N ILE A 30 -2.41 -1.53 7.20
CA ILE A 30 -3.71 -1.40 6.50
C ILE A 30 -4.28 0.02 6.69
N CYS A 31 -4.34 0.52 7.94
CA CYS A 31 -4.99 1.80 8.27
C CYS A 31 -4.07 2.89 8.83
N GLY A 32 -2.80 2.59 9.09
CA GLY A 32 -1.81 3.55 9.59
C GLY A 32 -1.97 3.94 11.07
N GLN A 33 -2.87 3.31 11.83
CA GLN A 33 -3.09 3.62 13.25
C GLN A 33 -2.19 2.78 14.17
N LYS A 34 -1.74 3.39 15.29
CA LYS A 34 -1.12 2.67 16.41
C LYS A 34 -2.18 1.78 17.08
N ASN A 35 -1.76 0.66 17.66
CA ASN A 35 -2.61 -0.27 18.40
C ASN A 35 -3.73 -0.95 17.58
N CYS A 36 -3.64 -0.96 16.25
CA CYS A 36 -4.58 -1.67 15.40
C CYS A 36 -3.99 -3.00 14.93
N SER A 37 -4.65 -4.11 15.26
CA SER A 37 -4.25 -5.45 14.78
C SER A 37 -4.63 -5.62 13.31
N PRO A 38 -3.69 -6.01 12.42
CA PRO A 38 -3.97 -6.17 10.98
C PRO A 38 -5.09 -7.15 10.67
N GLU A 39 -5.19 -8.24 11.44
CA GLU A 39 -6.21 -9.29 11.21
C GLU A 39 -7.64 -8.79 11.45
N GLN A 40 -7.81 -7.85 12.39
CA GLN A 40 -9.10 -7.30 12.81
C GLN A 40 -9.30 -5.86 12.31
N CYS A 41 -8.43 -5.38 11.43
CA CYS A 41 -8.51 -4.00 10.95
C CYS A 41 -9.83 -3.78 10.19
N PRO A 42 -10.64 -2.75 10.52
CA PRO A 42 -11.92 -2.51 9.86
C PRO A 42 -11.75 -2.13 8.38
N SER A 43 -10.60 -1.57 8.02
CA SER A 43 -10.22 -1.25 6.64
C SER A 43 -9.62 -2.44 5.90
N ARG A 44 -9.51 -3.62 6.54
CA ARG A 44 -8.97 -4.82 5.90
C ARG A 44 -9.86 -5.19 4.71
N PRO A 45 -9.31 -5.30 3.50
CA PRO A 45 -10.08 -5.77 2.36
C PRO A 45 -10.50 -7.22 2.60
N LYS A 46 -11.81 -7.46 2.72
CA LYS A 46 -12.42 -8.78 2.98
C LYS A 46 -12.14 -9.83 1.89
N HIS A 47 -11.57 -9.42 0.76
CA HIS A 47 -11.37 -10.24 -0.44
C HIS A 47 -9.91 -10.35 -0.91
N ALA A 48 -8.94 -10.03 -0.05
CA ALA A 48 -7.52 -10.07 -0.43
C ALA A 48 -7.02 -11.47 -0.83
N GLY A 49 -7.74 -12.55 -0.48
CA GLY A 49 -7.27 -13.92 -0.65
C GLY A 49 -7.55 -14.62 -1.99
N SER A 50 -8.20 -14.00 -2.99
CA SER A 50 -8.60 -14.80 -4.18
C SER A 50 -8.63 -14.10 -5.54
N LYS A 51 -8.83 -12.79 -5.64
CA LYS A 51 -9.04 -12.14 -6.96
C LYS A 51 -7.93 -11.18 -7.42
N GLN A 52 -7.04 -10.73 -6.54
CA GLN A 52 -5.94 -9.84 -6.93
C GLN A 52 -4.71 -10.59 -7.45
N ASP A 53 -4.54 -11.85 -7.07
CA ASP A 53 -3.40 -12.65 -7.52
C ASP A 53 -3.59 -13.16 -8.95
N GLN A 54 -4.83 -13.44 -9.38
CA GLN A 54 -5.09 -13.89 -10.76
C GLN A 54 -4.56 -12.93 -11.83
N PRO A 55 -4.87 -11.62 -11.78
CA PRO A 55 -4.30 -10.65 -12.71
C PRO A 55 -2.77 -10.56 -12.63
N LEU A 56 -2.21 -10.60 -11.41
CA LEU A 56 -0.76 -10.49 -11.20
C LEU A 56 -0.02 -11.74 -11.74
N THR A 57 -0.55 -12.92 -11.44
CA THR A 57 -0.06 -14.21 -11.93
C THR A 57 -0.18 -14.30 -13.44
N GLN A 58 -1.27 -13.79 -14.04
CA GLN A 58 -1.42 -13.73 -15.50
C GLN A 58 -0.37 -12.81 -16.14
N LEU A 59 -0.14 -11.63 -15.57
CA LEU A 59 0.89 -10.70 -16.03
C LEU A 59 2.29 -11.30 -15.88
N TYR A 60 2.57 -11.92 -14.73
CA TYR A 60 3.83 -12.58 -14.47
C TYR A 60 4.10 -13.66 -15.52
N CYS A 61 3.14 -14.55 -15.77
CA CYS A 61 3.23 -15.58 -16.81
C CYS A 61 3.44 -15.00 -18.21
N ARG A 62 2.79 -13.89 -18.55
CA ARG A 62 2.92 -13.24 -19.88
C ARG A 62 4.31 -12.63 -20.10
N PHE A 63 4.93 -12.12 -19.05
CA PHE A 63 6.18 -11.37 -19.14
C PHE A 63 7.36 -12.06 -18.45
N LYS A 64 7.28 -13.38 -18.20
CA LYS A 64 8.43 -14.11 -17.66
C LYS A 64 9.63 -13.92 -18.58
N PRO A 65 10.79 -13.49 -18.06
CA PRO A 65 12.00 -13.48 -18.87
C PRO A 65 12.33 -14.91 -19.31
N ALA A 66 12.85 -15.04 -20.53
CA ALA A 66 13.32 -16.30 -21.05
C ALA A 66 14.30 -16.92 -20.05
N GLN A 67 13.98 -18.12 -19.57
CA GLN A 67 14.88 -18.89 -18.72
C GLN A 67 16.02 -19.37 -19.65
N HIS A 68 17.25 -18.94 -19.36
CA HIS A 68 18.46 -19.39 -20.03
C HIS A 68 18.98 -20.68 -19.36
#